data_AF-A0A1D2N8H5-F1
#
_entry.id   AF-A0A1D2N8H5-F1
#
_cell.length_a   1.000
_cell.length_b   1.000
_cell.length_c   1.000
_cell.angle_alpha   90.00
_cell.angle_beta   90.00
_cell.angle_gamma   90.00
#
_symmetry.space_group_name_H-M   'P 1'
#
loop_
_entity.id
_entity.type
_entity.pdbx_description
1 polymer ?
#
loop_
_entity_poly.entity_id
_entity_poly.type
_entity_poly.pdbx_seq_one_letter_code
_entity_poly.pdbx_strand_id
1 'polypeptide(L)'
;MSQNLSILFVFSSILLLYFATSPVLSQLLAGNDGDESNLALPIDQQMAEKIRGIIKHFKQDDPRGIPPEIGDVVKDPMPIPNLEQSFSGTKMKFEDLNMYGLSTFRLDYARALISDMKIAVGLSIEQLQILGKYQMSSWFTRSKGNCNITVIQVAVEAAVDFFVDPEGILQVENIAVDVKFNDIKMNFENLGFLASVFQGMINSVGSFLFDSIKPMILSEAESRVRRELNDQTRSMPQRFPNSISPVDMFIASARVYMREKELDPFFLPNYTWTKFDLDQGELIGLSSIHRTGPIAVEFEENIVKITVNVGAENLKGKYRWTLNIIRDFYSISGEMEFNLEYITAAVKVGQPANLDELVTIDELDLEIGNIAVLSDGTGTLDYAIEAFINIVPNLLRKPIIDALEDPIRNMIQDEVRKALNIEAEIEKRLPPSASITETDE
;
A
#
# COMPACT_ATOMS: atom_id res chain seq x y z
N MET A 1 -12.00 -9.11 4.68
CA MET A 1 -10.90 -9.19 3.69
C MET A 1 -11.11 -8.29 2.46
N SER A 2 -12.32 -8.16 1.91
CA SER A 2 -12.59 -7.25 0.77
C SER A 2 -12.45 -5.78 1.11
N GLN A 3 -12.77 -5.46 2.36
CA GLN A 3 -12.67 -4.13 2.92
C GLN A 3 -11.38 -3.87 3.67
N ASN A 4 -10.52 -4.87 3.85
CA ASN A 4 -9.12 -4.64 4.22
C ASN A 4 -8.31 -4.24 2.99
N LEU A 5 -8.74 -4.72 1.82
CA LEU A 5 -8.40 -4.08 0.57
C LEU A 5 -9.03 -2.70 0.45
N SER A 6 -10.24 -2.42 0.94
CA SER A 6 -10.73 -1.04 1.04
C SER A 6 -10.03 -0.24 2.14
N ILE A 7 -9.41 -0.83 3.16
CA ILE A 7 -8.50 -0.15 4.08
C ILE A 7 -7.18 0.07 3.38
N LEU A 8 -6.71 -0.82 2.51
CA LEU A 8 -5.51 -0.59 1.71
C LEU A 8 -5.79 0.31 0.49
N PHE A 9 -7.04 0.36 0.02
CA PHE A 9 -7.55 1.21 -1.04
C PHE A 9 -7.92 2.55 -0.46
N VAL A 10 -8.39 2.64 0.79
CA VAL A 10 -8.63 3.86 1.56
C VAL A 10 -7.34 4.31 2.23
N PHE A 11 -6.36 3.48 2.54
CA PHE A 11 -5.02 3.94 2.87
C PHE A 11 -4.31 4.33 1.60
N SER A 12 -4.42 3.60 0.49
CA SER A 12 -3.91 4.07 -0.80
C SER A 12 -4.73 5.21 -1.36
N SER A 13 -5.99 5.43 -0.95
CA SER A 13 -6.86 6.55 -1.35
C SER A 13 -6.74 7.69 -0.38
N ILE A 14 -6.46 7.49 0.91
CA ILE A 14 -6.01 8.50 1.87
C ILE A 14 -4.62 8.90 1.43
N LEU A 15 -3.77 8.00 0.95
CA LEU A 15 -2.46 8.31 0.42
C LEU A 15 -2.51 8.87 -0.99
N LEU A 16 -3.40 8.42 -1.88
CA LEU A 16 -3.68 9.02 -3.19
C LEU A 16 -4.44 10.32 -3.01
N LEU A 17 -5.24 10.51 -1.96
CA LEU A 17 -5.84 11.78 -1.57
C LEU A 17 -4.75 12.64 -0.98
N TYR A 18 -3.89 12.16 -0.09
CA TYR A 18 -2.81 12.92 0.52
C TYR A 18 -1.76 13.31 -0.52
N PHE A 19 -1.50 12.44 -1.50
CA PHE A 19 -0.73 12.73 -2.69
C PHE A 19 -1.53 13.69 -3.58
N ALA A 20 -2.72 13.38 -4.08
CA ALA A 20 -3.54 14.27 -4.95
C ALA A 20 -3.95 15.59 -4.30
N THR A 21 -3.81 15.72 -2.99
CA THR A 21 -4.11 16.91 -2.20
C THR A 21 -2.90 17.56 -1.53
N SER A 22 -1.72 16.94 -1.67
CA SER A 22 -0.47 17.66 -1.53
C SER A 22 -0.52 18.79 -2.57
N PRO A 23 -0.32 20.06 -2.18
CA PRO A 23 -0.34 21.17 -3.13
C PRO A 23 0.65 20.97 -4.28
N VAL A 24 1.67 20.13 -4.08
CA VAL A 24 2.61 19.69 -5.13
C VAL A 24 1.89 18.82 -6.17
N LEU A 25 1.15 17.78 -5.75
CA LEU A 25 0.49 16.85 -6.67
C LEU A 25 -0.87 17.35 -7.21
N SER A 26 -1.59 18.20 -6.47
CA SER A 26 -2.77 18.90 -7.00
C SER A 26 -2.38 19.80 -8.17
N GLN A 27 -1.21 20.44 -8.08
CA GLN A 27 -0.61 21.13 -9.21
C GLN A 27 -0.11 20.15 -10.29
N LEU A 28 0.35 18.93 -9.92
CA LEU A 28 0.70 17.84 -10.88
C LEU A 28 -0.41 17.44 -11.83
N LEU A 29 -1.63 17.41 -11.33
CA LEU A 29 -2.76 16.89 -12.07
C LEU A 29 -3.61 18.02 -12.69
N ALA A 30 -3.56 19.23 -12.13
CA ALA A 30 -4.15 20.44 -12.71
C ALA A 30 -3.16 21.10 -13.70
N GLY A 31 -3.15 20.60 -14.93
CA GLY A 31 -2.54 21.30 -16.07
C GLY A 31 -3.03 22.75 -16.14
N ASN A 32 -2.17 23.64 -16.64
CA ASN A 32 -2.23 25.10 -16.48
C ASN A 32 -3.35 25.83 -17.26
N ASP A 33 -4.56 25.28 -17.31
CA ASP A 33 -5.75 26.06 -17.64
C ASP A 33 -6.33 26.59 -16.33
N GLY A 34 -6.57 27.90 -16.27
CA GLY A 34 -7.10 28.62 -15.10
C GLY A 34 -8.53 28.27 -14.71
N ASP A 35 -8.93 27.02 -14.92
CA ASP A 35 -10.09 26.40 -14.31
C ASP A 35 -9.56 25.54 -13.16
N GLU A 36 -9.77 25.97 -11.92
CA GLU A 36 -9.69 25.13 -10.71
C GLU A 36 -10.77 24.03 -10.77
N SER A 37 -10.79 23.25 -11.84
CA SER A 37 -11.65 22.09 -11.97
C SER A 37 -11.05 20.99 -11.10
N ASN A 38 -11.63 20.90 -9.90
CA ASN A 38 -11.53 19.81 -8.93
C ASN A 38 -11.13 18.46 -9.56
N LEU A 39 -9.82 18.19 -9.58
CA LEU A 39 -9.26 16.84 -9.73
C LEU A 39 -9.05 16.18 -8.36
N ALA A 40 -9.69 16.72 -7.32
CA ALA A 40 -10.02 15.95 -6.15
C ALA A 40 -11.07 14.92 -6.61
N LEU A 41 -10.79 13.62 -6.46
CA LEU A 41 -11.86 12.63 -6.44
C LEU A 41 -12.94 13.19 -5.52
N PRO A 42 -14.19 13.42 -5.99
CA PRO A 42 -15.22 13.93 -5.12
C PRO A 42 -15.41 12.90 -4.01
N ILE A 43 -14.86 13.21 -2.83
CA ILE A 43 -15.08 12.42 -1.63
C ILE A 43 -16.51 12.72 -1.26
N ASP A 44 -17.40 11.86 -1.72
CA ASP A 44 -18.78 11.93 -1.28
C ASP A 44 -18.87 11.65 0.23
N GLN A 45 -20.02 11.96 0.79
CA GLN A 45 -20.26 11.80 2.21
C GLN A 45 -20.09 10.35 2.68
N GLN A 46 -20.36 9.37 1.82
CA GLN A 46 -20.22 7.96 2.13
C GLN A 46 -18.74 7.56 2.25
N MET A 47 -17.89 8.02 1.33
CA MET A 47 -16.45 7.81 1.39
C MET A 47 -15.84 8.50 2.61
N ALA A 48 -16.32 9.70 2.93
CA ALA A 48 -15.89 10.44 4.11
C ALA A 48 -16.19 9.72 5.43
N GLU A 49 -17.39 9.18 5.57
CA GLU A 49 -17.79 8.38 6.75
C GLU A 49 -16.96 7.10 6.88
N LYS A 50 -16.66 6.42 5.76
CA LYS A 50 -15.76 5.26 5.74
C LYS A 50 -14.35 5.63 6.21
N ILE A 51 -13.80 6.76 5.73
CA ILE A 51 -12.47 7.26 6.15
C ILE A 51 -12.47 7.51 7.66
N ARG A 52 -13.46 8.22 8.20
CA ARG A 52 -13.55 8.49 9.65
C ARG A 52 -13.66 7.21 10.47
N GLY A 53 -14.46 6.24 10.01
CA GLY A 53 -14.60 4.92 10.66
C GLY A 53 -13.27 4.17 10.75
N ILE A 54 -12.48 4.18 9.68
CA ILE A 54 -11.14 3.56 9.64
C ILE A 54 -10.20 4.24 10.62
N ILE A 55 -10.11 5.58 10.61
CA ILE A 55 -9.24 6.34 11.50
C ILE A 55 -9.57 6.01 12.95
N LYS A 56 -10.85 6.10 13.32
CA LYS A 56 -11.32 5.82 14.68
C LYS A 56 -11.00 4.40 15.13
N HIS A 57 -11.05 3.44 14.21
CA HIS A 57 -10.78 2.04 14.52
C HIS A 57 -9.30 1.79 14.80
N PHE A 58 -8.39 2.33 13.99
CA PHE A 58 -6.95 2.16 14.21
C PHE A 58 -6.37 3.01 15.35
N LYS A 59 -7.16 3.93 15.92
CA LYS A 59 -6.83 4.61 17.19
C LYS A 59 -7.02 3.73 18.43
N GLN A 60 -7.65 2.57 18.30
CA GLN A 60 -7.85 1.65 19.43
C GLN A 60 -6.53 0.93 19.77
N ASP A 61 -6.31 0.61 21.06
CA ASP A 61 -5.10 -0.12 21.50
C ASP A 61 -4.94 -1.49 20.82
N ASP A 62 -6.06 -2.13 20.44
CA ASP A 62 -6.12 -3.44 19.79
C ASP A 62 -7.28 -3.45 18.78
N PRO A 63 -7.07 -2.93 17.55
CA PRO A 63 -8.12 -2.87 16.53
C PRO A 63 -8.52 -4.29 16.09
N ARG A 64 -9.77 -4.67 16.37
CA ARG A 64 -10.34 -5.97 15.96
C ARG A 64 -11.57 -5.78 15.08
N GLY A 65 -11.66 -6.58 14.04
CA GLY A 65 -12.74 -6.60 13.08
C GLY A 65 -12.65 -5.45 12.08
N ILE A 66 -13.82 -4.91 11.72
CA ILE A 66 -13.97 -3.83 10.75
C ILE A 66 -14.88 -2.77 11.38
N PRO A 67 -14.63 -1.47 11.14
CA PRO A 67 -15.59 -0.44 11.52
C PRO A 67 -16.98 -0.69 10.89
N PRO A 68 -18.07 -0.53 11.64
CA PRO A 68 -19.44 -0.72 11.13
C PRO A 68 -19.75 0.12 9.89
N GLU A 69 -19.12 1.28 9.76
CA GLU A 69 -19.28 2.24 8.66
C GLU A 69 -18.80 1.67 7.32
N ILE A 70 -17.96 0.63 7.35
CA ILE A 70 -17.50 -0.07 6.14
C ILE A 70 -18.41 -1.26 5.80
N GLY A 71 -19.08 -1.86 6.80
CA GLY A 71 -20.12 -2.88 6.62
C GLY A 71 -19.70 -4.32 6.96
N ASP A 72 -20.63 -5.26 6.74
CA ASP A 72 -20.49 -6.67 7.15
C ASP A 72 -19.85 -7.55 6.05
N VAL A 73 -18.56 -7.85 6.21
CA VAL A 73 -17.80 -8.67 5.24
C VAL A 73 -18.04 -10.16 5.40
N VAL A 74 -18.27 -10.64 6.62
CA VAL A 74 -18.57 -12.03 6.90
C VAL A 74 -19.77 -12.09 7.83
N LYS A 75 -20.76 -12.90 7.48
CA LYS A 75 -21.93 -13.10 8.34
C LYS A 75 -21.48 -13.73 9.65
N ASP A 76 -21.80 -13.10 10.77
CA ASP A 76 -21.48 -13.58 12.10
C ASP A 76 -22.73 -13.43 12.99
N PRO A 77 -23.38 -14.52 13.44
CA PRO A 77 -23.00 -15.92 13.22
C PRO A 77 -23.27 -16.43 11.80
N MET A 78 -22.38 -17.30 11.32
CA MET A 78 -22.52 -18.02 10.05
C MET A 78 -23.21 -19.37 10.29
N PRO A 79 -24.39 -19.62 9.71
CA PRO A 79 -25.05 -20.93 9.80
C PRO A 79 -24.25 -21.96 8.98
N ILE A 80 -24.04 -23.13 9.57
CA ILE A 80 -23.37 -24.28 8.92
C ILE A 80 -24.44 -25.33 8.61
N PRO A 81 -24.50 -25.86 7.37
CA PRO A 81 -25.42 -26.93 7.00
C PRO A 81 -25.22 -28.17 7.86
N ASN A 82 -26.28 -28.97 7.99
CA ASN A 82 -26.21 -30.22 8.73
C ASN A 82 -25.13 -31.14 8.14
N LEU A 83 -24.29 -31.70 9.01
CA LEU A 83 -23.19 -32.57 8.64
C LEU A 83 -23.46 -33.99 9.13
N GLU A 84 -23.02 -35.00 8.38
CA GLU A 84 -23.18 -36.39 8.75
C GLU A 84 -21.97 -37.21 8.30
N GLN A 85 -21.38 -37.98 9.21
CA GLN A 85 -20.23 -38.83 8.91
C GLN A 85 -20.19 -40.05 9.83
N SER A 86 -19.64 -41.16 9.33
CA SER A 86 -19.39 -42.36 10.13
C SER A 86 -17.92 -42.45 10.53
N PHE A 87 -17.65 -42.64 11.82
CA PHE A 87 -16.33 -42.81 12.42
C PHE A 87 -16.28 -44.15 13.15
N SER A 88 -15.41 -45.06 12.74
CA SER A 88 -15.19 -46.34 13.42
C SER A 88 -16.48 -47.11 13.77
N GLY A 89 -17.41 -47.20 12.81
CA GLY A 89 -18.71 -47.88 12.99
C GLY A 89 -19.76 -47.08 13.79
N THR A 90 -19.46 -45.85 14.18
CA THR A 90 -20.37 -44.93 14.85
C THR A 90 -20.76 -43.80 13.92
N LYS A 91 -22.06 -43.59 13.72
CA LYS A 91 -22.61 -42.53 12.88
C LYS A 91 -22.85 -41.27 13.70
N MET A 92 -22.24 -40.17 13.30
CA MET A 92 -22.45 -38.84 13.87
C MET A 92 -23.24 -37.95 12.92
N LYS A 93 -24.21 -37.22 13.47
CA LYS A 93 -24.94 -36.14 12.80
C LYS A 93 -24.76 -34.86 13.60
N PHE A 94 -24.59 -33.76 12.90
CA PHE A 94 -24.52 -32.41 13.45
C PHE A 94 -25.63 -31.57 12.83
N GLU A 95 -26.38 -30.89 13.68
CA GLU A 95 -27.58 -30.14 13.31
C GLU A 95 -27.58 -28.78 13.99
N ASP A 96 -28.24 -27.80 13.39
CA ASP A 96 -28.36 -26.43 13.93
C ASP A 96 -27.01 -25.77 14.25
N LEU A 97 -25.96 -26.09 13.46
CA LEU A 97 -24.62 -25.56 13.66
C LEU A 97 -24.56 -24.06 13.28
N ASN A 98 -23.97 -23.25 14.15
CA ASN A 98 -23.67 -21.85 13.91
C ASN A 98 -22.25 -21.53 14.35
N MET A 99 -21.51 -20.83 13.50
CA MET A 99 -20.13 -20.39 13.75
C MET A 99 -20.10 -18.91 14.12
N TYR A 100 -19.37 -18.60 15.18
CA TYR A 100 -19.24 -17.29 15.80
C TYR A 100 -17.78 -16.84 15.82
N GLY A 101 -17.58 -15.52 15.76
CA GLY A 101 -16.26 -14.90 15.95
C GLY A 101 -15.52 -14.55 14.65
N LEU A 102 -16.14 -14.79 13.49
CA LEU A 102 -15.59 -14.42 12.19
C LEU A 102 -15.37 -12.92 12.04
N SER A 103 -16.11 -12.11 12.79
CA SER A 103 -15.99 -10.64 12.84
C SER A 103 -14.87 -10.14 13.75
N THR A 104 -14.26 -11.00 14.58
CA THR A 104 -13.30 -10.60 15.63
C THR A 104 -11.83 -10.72 15.21
N PHE A 105 -11.57 -10.75 13.90
CA PHE A 105 -10.23 -10.93 13.36
C PHE A 105 -9.33 -9.71 13.62
N ARG A 106 -8.01 -9.92 13.54
CA ARG A 106 -7.00 -8.88 13.49
C ARG A 106 -6.36 -8.87 12.12
N LEU A 107 -6.00 -7.67 11.64
CA LEU A 107 -5.20 -7.50 10.43
C LEU A 107 -3.73 -7.61 10.83
N ASP A 108 -3.08 -8.72 10.47
CA ASP A 108 -1.66 -8.92 10.81
C ASP A 108 -0.79 -8.15 9.80
N TYR A 109 -1.09 -8.32 8.51
CA TYR A 109 -0.47 -7.54 7.45
C TYR A 109 -1.38 -7.37 6.24
N ALA A 110 -1.09 -6.36 5.44
CA ALA A 110 -1.61 -6.23 4.08
C ALA A 110 -0.53 -5.63 3.17
N ARG A 111 -0.41 -6.11 1.94
CA ARG A 111 0.63 -5.69 0.99
C ARG A 111 0.01 -5.58 -0.39
N ALA A 112 -0.09 -4.38 -0.93
CA ALA A 112 -0.30 -4.17 -2.36
C ALA A 112 1.04 -3.99 -3.06
N LEU A 113 1.35 -4.91 -3.96
CA LEU A 113 2.36 -4.72 -4.98
C LEU A 113 1.64 -4.10 -6.19
N ILE A 114 1.53 -2.77 -6.20
CA ILE A 114 0.82 -2.02 -7.23
C ILE A 114 1.42 -2.32 -8.61
N SER A 115 2.74 -2.51 -8.63
CA SER A 115 3.52 -2.87 -9.81
C SER A 115 3.08 -4.15 -10.50
N ASP A 116 2.66 -5.14 -9.71
CA ASP A 116 2.24 -6.46 -10.18
C ASP A 116 0.71 -6.59 -10.18
N MET A 117 -0.01 -5.56 -9.74
CA MET A 117 -1.44 -5.57 -9.50
C MET A 117 -1.88 -6.71 -8.57
N LYS A 118 -1.12 -6.91 -7.49
CA LYS A 118 -1.36 -7.98 -6.51
C LYS A 118 -1.57 -7.43 -5.12
N ILE A 119 -2.48 -8.04 -4.38
CA ILE A 119 -2.71 -7.72 -2.98
C ILE A 119 -2.68 -8.98 -2.14
N ALA A 120 -1.81 -9.01 -1.14
CA ALA A 120 -1.72 -10.06 -0.13
C ALA A 120 -2.22 -9.53 1.21
N VAL A 121 -2.99 -10.32 1.94
CA VAL A 121 -3.53 -9.96 3.26
C VAL A 121 -3.40 -11.15 4.20
N GLY A 122 -2.90 -10.90 5.40
CA GLY A 122 -2.84 -11.87 6.50
C GLY A 122 -3.74 -11.42 7.65
N LEU A 123 -4.58 -12.32 8.13
CA LEU A 123 -5.48 -12.10 9.26
C LEU A 123 -5.32 -13.18 10.31
N SER A 124 -5.53 -12.81 11.57
CA SER A 124 -5.59 -13.77 12.68
C SER A 124 -6.93 -13.68 13.41
N ILE A 125 -7.46 -14.82 13.85
CA ILE A 125 -8.63 -14.90 14.72
C ILE A 125 -8.24 -15.73 15.93
N GLU A 126 -8.38 -15.16 17.12
CA GLU A 126 -7.99 -15.80 18.37
C GLU A 126 -8.79 -17.09 18.62
N GLN A 127 -10.10 -17.02 18.43
CA GLN A 127 -11.00 -18.16 18.56
C GLN A 127 -12.23 -18.05 17.65
N LEU A 128 -12.61 -19.16 17.03
CA LEU A 128 -13.92 -19.36 16.41
C LEU A 128 -14.71 -20.37 17.24
N GLN A 129 -15.99 -20.09 17.50
CA GLN A 129 -16.86 -21.01 18.23
C GLN A 129 -17.94 -21.55 17.30
N ILE A 130 -18.10 -22.87 17.26
CA ILE A 130 -19.15 -23.56 16.53
C ILE A 130 -20.07 -24.21 17.56
N LEU A 131 -21.29 -23.71 17.64
CA LEU A 131 -22.31 -24.17 18.57
C LEU A 131 -23.42 -24.87 17.80
N GLY A 132 -23.95 -25.96 18.35
CA GLY A 132 -25.14 -26.61 17.81
C GLY A 132 -25.47 -27.91 18.51
N LYS A 133 -26.11 -28.81 17.80
CA LYS A 133 -26.54 -30.11 18.33
C LYS A 133 -25.82 -31.24 17.62
N TYR A 134 -25.59 -32.31 18.37
CA TYR A 134 -25.08 -33.54 17.79
C TYR A 134 -25.97 -34.73 18.13
N GLN A 135 -25.84 -35.74 17.31
CA GLN A 135 -26.37 -37.07 17.57
C GLN A 135 -25.33 -38.10 17.17
N MET A 136 -25.04 -39.00 18.08
CA MET A 136 -24.13 -40.11 17.87
C MET A 136 -24.88 -41.43 18.01
N SER A 137 -24.71 -42.34 17.05
CA SER A 137 -25.40 -43.63 17.02
C SER A 137 -24.45 -44.75 16.65
N SER A 138 -24.47 -45.82 17.44
CA SER A 138 -23.81 -47.10 17.16
C SER A 138 -24.88 -48.21 17.09
N TRP A 139 -24.50 -49.45 16.79
CA TRP A 139 -25.42 -50.58 16.67
C TRP A 139 -26.26 -50.87 17.92
N PHE A 140 -25.80 -50.46 19.11
CA PHE A 140 -26.45 -50.79 20.39
C PHE A 140 -26.92 -49.57 21.20
N THR A 141 -26.52 -48.35 20.83
CA THR A 141 -26.80 -47.16 21.66
C THR A 141 -26.78 -45.87 20.84
N ARG A 142 -27.45 -44.83 21.37
CA ARG A 142 -27.54 -43.50 20.78
C ARG A 142 -27.37 -42.45 21.87
N SER A 143 -26.58 -41.43 21.58
CA SER A 143 -26.41 -40.24 22.41
C SER A 143 -26.78 -39.00 21.60
N LYS A 144 -27.30 -37.97 22.27
CA LYS A 144 -27.66 -36.68 21.72
C LYS A 144 -27.39 -35.60 22.75
N GLY A 145 -26.96 -34.43 22.31
CA GLY A 145 -26.74 -33.29 23.18
C GLY A 145 -26.30 -32.06 22.41
N ASN A 146 -25.93 -31.03 23.16
CA ASN A 146 -25.28 -29.86 22.58
C ASN A 146 -23.81 -30.16 22.31
N CYS A 147 -23.28 -29.55 21.26
CA CYS A 147 -21.85 -29.53 20.97
C CYS A 147 -21.34 -28.09 20.92
N ASN A 148 -20.16 -27.88 21.50
CA ASN A 148 -19.38 -26.66 21.39
C ASN A 148 -17.99 -27.06 20.88
N ILE A 149 -17.64 -26.59 19.69
CA ILE A 149 -16.31 -26.74 19.11
C ILE A 149 -15.66 -25.36 19.08
N THR A 150 -14.46 -25.23 19.64
CA THR A 150 -13.67 -24.01 19.63
C THR A 150 -12.41 -24.23 18.80
N VAL A 151 -12.25 -23.49 17.70
CA VAL A 151 -11.03 -23.48 16.88
C VAL A 151 -10.17 -22.33 17.35
N ILE A 152 -8.89 -22.58 17.65
CA ILE A 152 -7.99 -21.63 18.32
C ILE A 152 -6.86 -21.22 17.38
N GLN A 153 -6.52 -19.93 17.40
CA GLN A 153 -5.45 -19.32 16.60
C GLN A 153 -5.60 -19.64 15.12
N VAL A 154 -6.69 -19.15 14.53
CA VAL A 154 -6.93 -19.27 13.09
C VAL A 154 -6.12 -18.21 12.37
N ALA A 155 -5.32 -18.62 11.40
CA ALA A 155 -4.60 -17.74 10.49
C ALA A 155 -5.23 -17.84 9.09
N VAL A 156 -5.51 -16.69 8.48
CA VAL A 156 -6.08 -16.58 7.14
C VAL A 156 -5.09 -15.82 6.28
N GLU A 157 -4.64 -16.44 5.20
CA GLU A 157 -3.81 -15.79 4.18
C GLU A 157 -4.66 -15.66 2.92
N ALA A 158 -4.69 -14.48 2.30
CA ALA A 158 -5.23 -14.36 0.95
C ALA A 158 -4.35 -13.54 0.04
N ALA A 159 -4.39 -13.91 -1.24
CA ALA A 159 -3.79 -13.20 -2.34
C ALA A 159 -4.87 -12.92 -3.39
N VAL A 160 -4.89 -11.68 -3.88
CA VAL A 160 -5.81 -11.21 -4.92
C VAL A 160 -4.96 -10.69 -6.07
N ASP A 161 -5.21 -11.23 -7.26
CA ASP A 161 -4.61 -10.77 -8.50
C ASP A 161 -5.64 -9.95 -9.28
N PHE A 162 -5.22 -8.84 -9.86
CA PHE A 162 -6.06 -7.98 -10.69
C PHE A 162 -5.56 -7.94 -12.13
N PHE A 163 -6.49 -7.68 -13.05
CA PHE A 163 -6.21 -7.41 -14.45
C PHE A 163 -7.03 -6.21 -14.93
N VAL A 164 -6.61 -5.60 -16.04
CA VAL A 164 -7.39 -4.56 -16.71
C VAL A 164 -8.20 -5.22 -17.84
N ASP A 165 -9.52 -5.06 -17.81
CA ASP A 165 -10.43 -5.63 -18.79
C ASP A 165 -10.42 -4.86 -20.14
N PRO A 166 -11.04 -5.38 -21.22
CA PRO A 166 -11.13 -4.69 -22.51
C PRO A 166 -11.68 -3.26 -22.46
N GLU A 167 -12.53 -2.95 -21.47
CA GLU A 167 -13.15 -1.66 -21.22
C GLU A 167 -12.27 -0.71 -20.40
N GLY A 168 -11.08 -1.16 -19.98
CA GLY A 168 -10.12 -0.40 -19.20
C GLY A 168 -10.46 -0.34 -17.72
N ILE A 169 -11.24 -1.27 -17.20
CA ILE A 169 -11.64 -1.36 -15.78
C ILE A 169 -10.76 -2.39 -15.09
N LEU A 170 -10.23 -2.03 -13.93
CA LEU A 170 -9.55 -2.99 -13.08
C LEU A 170 -10.56 -4.02 -12.56
N GLN A 171 -10.28 -5.31 -12.73
CA GLN A 171 -11.13 -6.39 -12.24
C GLN A 171 -10.29 -7.43 -11.51
N VAL A 172 -10.92 -8.10 -10.55
CA VAL A 172 -10.30 -9.24 -9.88
C VAL A 172 -10.20 -10.40 -10.85
N GLU A 173 -8.97 -10.85 -11.11
CA GLU A 173 -8.68 -12.07 -11.87
C GLU A 173 -8.88 -13.28 -10.97
N ASN A 174 -8.06 -13.36 -9.92
CA ASN A 174 -7.96 -14.52 -9.06
C ASN A 174 -7.98 -14.11 -7.59
N ILE A 175 -8.53 -14.99 -6.75
CA ILE A 175 -8.50 -14.87 -5.30
C ILE A 175 -8.07 -16.24 -4.78
N ALA A 176 -6.91 -16.29 -4.15
CA ALA A 176 -6.45 -17.45 -3.40
C ALA A 176 -6.60 -17.15 -1.91
N VAL A 177 -7.34 -17.98 -1.17
CA VAL A 177 -7.48 -17.87 0.29
C VAL A 177 -7.10 -19.21 0.90
N ASP A 178 -6.24 -19.18 1.91
CA ASP A 178 -5.92 -20.32 2.75
C ASP A 178 -6.23 -20.02 4.21
N VAL A 179 -6.63 -21.06 4.94
CA VAL A 179 -6.98 -21.01 6.35
C VAL A 179 -6.27 -22.14 7.08
N LYS A 180 -5.55 -21.76 8.13
CA LYS A 180 -4.83 -22.65 9.06
C LYS A 180 -5.32 -22.38 10.47
N PHE A 181 -5.13 -23.33 11.37
CA PHE A 181 -5.43 -23.18 12.79
C PHE A 181 -4.42 -23.98 13.62
N ASN A 182 -4.28 -23.65 14.90
CA ASN A 182 -3.35 -24.35 15.79
C ASN A 182 -4.01 -25.51 16.52
N ASP A 183 -5.20 -25.31 17.09
CA ASP A 183 -5.87 -26.30 17.93
C ASP A 183 -7.40 -26.28 17.78
N ILE A 184 -8.04 -27.40 18.10
CA ILE A 184 -9.50 -27.55 18.15
C ILE A 184 -9.89 -28.19 19.49
N LYS A 185 -10.65 -27.46 20.30
CA LYS A 185 -11.27 -27.96 21.51
C LYS A 185 -12.72 -28.35 21.25
N MET A 186 -13.13 -29.47 21.80
CA MET A 186 -14.45 -30.05 21.56
C MET A 186 -15.10 -30.42 22.89
N ASN A 187 -16.31 -29.91 23.11
CA ASN A 187 -17.15 -30.26 24.25
C ASN A 187 -18.49 -30.78 23.74
N PHE A 188 -18.83 -32.00 24.16
CA PHE A 188 -20.03 -32.70 23.77
C PHE A 188 -20.77 -33.14 25.03
N GLU A 189 -21.96 -32.60 25.24
CA GLU A 189 -22.78 -32.91 26.42
C GLU A 189 -23.48 -34.26 26.26
N ASN A 190 -23.73 -34.97 27.36
CA ASN A 190 -24.52 -36.21 27.37
C ASN A 190 -23.94 -37.39 26.56
N LEU A 191 -22.61 -37.46 26.38
CA LEU A 191 -21.96 -38.59 25.71
C LEU A 191 -22.18 -39.94 26.43
N GLY A 192 -22.31 -39.93 27.76
CA GLY A 192 -22.60 -41.12 28.57
C GLY A 192 -21.59 -42.25 28.34
N PHE A 193 -22.08 -43.47 28.15
CA PHE A 193 -21.24 -44.66 27.87
C PHE A 193 -20.37 -44.50 26.62
N LEU A 194 -20.77 -43.65 25.67
CA LEU A 194 -20.00 -43.44 24.45
C LEU A 194 -18.87 -42.41 24.60
N ALA A 195 -18.65 -41.86 25.78
CA ALA A 195 -17.56 -40.90 26.01
C ALA A 195 -16.18 -41.50 25.71
N SER A 196 -15.91 -42.75 26.09
CA SER A 196 -14.63 -43.42 25.81
C SER A 196 -14.42 -43.66 24.30
N VAL A 197 -15.49 -43.99 23.57
CA VAL A 197 -15.45 -44.13 22.11
C VAL A 197 -15.18 -42.79 21.45
N PHE A 198 -15.85 -41.73 21.92
CA PHE A 198 -15.64 -40.37 21.43
C PHE A 198 -14.20 -39.89 21.63
N GLN A 199 -13.60 -40.15 22.79
CA GLN A 199 -12.20 -39.82 23.06
C GLN A 199 -11.23 -40.46 22.07
N GLY A 200 -11.52 -41.68 21.61
CA GLY A 200 -10.70 -42.37 20.61
C GLY A 200 -10.79 -41.79 19.19
N MET A 201 -11.81 -40.99 18.89
CA MET A 201 -12.04 -40.43 17.55
C MET A 201 -12.01 -38.89 17.51
N ILE A 202 -11.67 -38.23 18.62
CA ILE A 202 -11.72 -36.78 18.77
C ILE A 202 -10.94 -36.06 17.66
N ASN A 203 -9.73 -36.52 17.35
CA ASN A 203 -8.89 -35.93 16.29
C ASN A 203 -9.54 -36.05 14.89
N SER A 204 -10.21 -37.18 14.61
CA SER A 204 -10.89 -37.41 13.34
C SER A 204 -12.14 -36.56 13.19
N VAL A 205 -12.89 -36.37 14.28
CA VAL A 205 -14.08 -35.49 14.29
C VAL A 205 -13.66 -34.04 14.08
N GLY A 206 -12.61 -33.57 14.75
CA GLY A 206 -12.09 -32.21 14.57
C GLY A 206 -11.65 -31.94 13.12
N SER A 207 -10.88 -32.86 12.54
CA SER A 207 -10.43 -32.76 11.13
C SER A 207 -11.62 -32.74 10.17
N PHE A 208 -12.58 -33.66 10.33
CA PHE A 208 -13.78 -33.71 9.49
C PHE A 208 -14.61 -32.43 9.55
N LEU A 209 -14.84 -31.89 10.76
CA LEU A 209 -15.61 -30.66 10.91
C LEU A 209 -14.91 -29.49 10.22
N PHE A 210 -13.59 -29.35 10.41
CA PHE A 210 -12.83 -28.31 9.76
C PHE A 210 -12.83 -28.46 8.23
N ASP A 211 -12.54 -29.66 7.71
CA ASP A 211 -12.52 -29.92 6.26
C ASP A 211 -13.89 -29.72 5.61
N SER A 212 -14.98 -29.93 6.37
CA SER A 212 -16.35 -29.67 5.90
C SER A 212 -16.70 -28.19 5.90
N ILE A 213 -16.20 -27.41 6.85
CA ILE A 213 -16.53 -25.99 7.03
C ILE A 213 -15.60 -25.09 6.19
N LYS A 214 -14.33 -25.47 6.03
CA LYS A 214 -13.33 -24.67 5.30
C LYS A 214 -13.82 -24.24 3.90
N PRO A 215 -14.32 -25.12 3.02
CA PRO A 215 -14.79 -24.72 1.69
C PRO A 215 -15.93 -23.69 1.74
N MET A 216 -16.80 -23.76 2.75
CA MET A 216 -17.90 -22.81 2.93
C MET A 216 -17.38 -21.42 3.29
N ILE A 217 -16.46 -21.33 4.26
CA ILE A 217 -15.83 -20.07 4.64
C ILE A 217 -15.12 -19.46 3.44
N LEU A 218 -14.31 -20.27 2.74
CA LEU A 218 -13.53 -19.82 1.58
C LEU A 218 -14.45 -19.31 0.47
N SER A 219 -15.52 -20.03 0.13
CA SER A 219 -16.45 -19.63 -0.93
C SER A 219 -17.23 -18.37 -0.61
N GLU A 220 -17.71 -18.21 0.63
CA GLU A 220 -18.42 -17.00 1.06
C GLU A 220 -17.47 -15.80 1.06
N ALA A 221 -16.26 -15.98 1.58
CA ALA A 221 -15.23 -14.95 1.60
C ALA A 221 -14.84 -14.55 0.17
N GLU A 222 -14.52 -15.50 -0.70
CA GLU A 222 -14.15 -15.24 -2.09
C GLU A 222 -15.25 -14.49 -2.84
N SER A 223 -16.50 -14.96 -2.77
CA SER A 223 -17.64 -14.37 -3.47
C SER A 223 -17.90 -12.93 -3.04
N ARG A 224 -17.85 -12.65 -1.72
CA ARG A 224 -18.00 -11.29 -1.20
C ARG A 224 -16.82 -10.40 -1.55
N VAL A 225 -15.60 -10.95 -1.49
CA VAL A 225 -14.38 -10.21 -1.83
C VAL A 225 -14.38 -9.80 -3.28
N ARG A 226 -14.61 -10.73 -4.20
CA ARG A 226 -14.67 -10.45 -5.62
C ARG A 226 -15.74 -9.40 -5.95
N ARG A 227 -16.94 -9.55 -5.37
CA ARG A 227 -18.05 -8.62 -5.61
C ARG A 227 -17.68 -7.21 -5.17
N GLU A 228 -17.27 -7.03 -3.92
CA GLU A 228 -16.96 -5.70 -3.38
C GLU A 228 -15.79 -5.04 -4.12
N LEU A 229 -14.73 -5.79 -4.42
CA LEU A 229 -13.59 -5.22 -5.15
C LEU A 229 -13.96 -4.79 -6.55
N ASN A 230 -14.74 -5.62 -7.28
CA ASN A 230 -15.20 -5.25 -8.61
C ASN A 230 -16.18 -4.07 -8.58
N ASP A 231 -17.03 -3.98 -7.55
CA ASP A 231 -17.96 -2.85 -7.40
C ASP A 231 -17.19 -1.55 -7.12
N GLN A 232 -16.14 -1.61 -6.30
CA GLN A 232 -15.25 -0.47 -6.03
C GLN A 232 -14.43 -0.06 -7.24
N THR A 233 -13.83 -1.01 -7.97
CA THR A 233 -13.05 -0.65 -9.17
C THR A 233 -13.92 -0.11 -10.30
N ARG A 234 -15.18 -0.51 -10.39
CA ARG A 234 -16.14 0.03 -11.37
C ARG A 234 -16.61 1.44 -11.05
N SER A 235 -16.65 1.82 -9.76
CA SER A 235 -17.03 3.17 -9.35
C SER A 235 -15.91 4.19 -9.56
N MET A 236 -14.68 3.74 -9.85
CA MET A 236 -13.59 4.63 -10.20
C MET A 236 -13.85 5.30 -11.56
N PRO A 237 -13.73 6.63 -11.64
CA PRO A 237 -13.96 7.36 -12.90
C PRO A 237 -12.86 7.12 -13.93
N GLN A 238 -11.68 6.65 -13.49
CA GLN A 238 -10.51 6.44 -14.33
C GLN A 238 -10.60 5.11 -15.09
N ARG A 239 -10.31 5.15 -16.40
CA ARG A 239 -10.06 3.97 -17.22
C ARG A 239 -8.57 3.80 -17.44
N PHE A 240 -8.11 2.55 -17.38
CA PHE A 240 -6.73 2.17 -17.60
C PHE A 240 -6.59 1.55 -19.00
N PRO A 241 -5.58 1.96 -19.78
CA PRO A 241 -5.26 1.27 -21.04
C PRO A 241 -4.72 -0.15 -20.76
N ASN A 242 -5.07 -1.10 -21.63
CA ASN A 242 -4.69 -2.51 -21.44
C ASN A 242 -3.23 -2.83 -21.77
N SER A 243 -2.51 -1.86 -22.34
CA SER A 243 -1.14 -2.02 -22.83
C SER A 243 -0.08 -1.50 -21.86
N ILE A 244 -0.46 -0.74 -20.83
CA ILE A 244 0.46 -0.20 -19.83
C ILE A 244 -0.13 -0.36 -18.43
N SER A 245 0.71 -0.60 -17.43
CA SER A 245 0.27 -0.68 -16.04
C SER A 245 -0.32 0.66 -15.58
N PRO A 246 -1.34 0.68 -14.69
CA PRO A 246 -1.80 1.89 -14.01
C PRO A 246 -0.67 2.73 -13.39
N VAL A 247 0.37 2.06 -12.87
CA VAL A 247 1.55 2.72 -12.31
C VAL A 247 2.33 3.48 -13.38
N ASP A 248 2.55 2.85 -14.53
CA ASP A 248 3.29 3.46 -15.63
C ASP A 248 2.50 4.62 -16.24
N MET A 249 1.16 4.55 -16.22
CA MET A 249 0.29 5.68 -16.59
C MET A 249 0.46 6.85 -15.63
N PHE A 250 0.48 6.61 -14.31
CA PHE A 250 0.72 7.66 -13.31
C PHE A 250 2.11 8.29 -13.48
N ILE A 251 3.14 7.47 -13.69
CA ILE A 251 4.49 7.96 -13.99
C ILE A 251 4.48 8.80 -15.27
N ALA A 252 3.79 8.36 -16.33
CA ALA A 252 3.67 9.13 -17.56
C ALA A 252 2.99 10.49 -17.34
N SER A 253 1.94 10.56 -16.51
CA SER A 253 1.32 11.82 -16.11
C SER A 253 2.30 12.72 -15.35
N ALA A 254 3.09 12.17 -14.43
CA ALA A 254 4.12 12.92 -13.73
C ALA A 254 5.18 13.48 -14.69
N ARG A 255 5.57 12.75 -15.75
CA ARG A 255 6.47 13.27 -16.81
C ARG A 255 5.88 14.49 -17.53
N VAL A 256 4.58 14.47 -17.82
CA VAL A 256 3.89 15.59 -18.47
C VAL A 256 3.95 16.82 -17.58
N TYR A 257 3.58 16.68 -16.31
CA TYR A 257 3.66 17.78 -15.36
C TYR A 257 5.05 18.38 -15.23
N MET A 258 6.09 17.53 -15.09
CA MET A 258 7.45 18.03 -14.90
C MET A 258 7.86 18.95 -16.05
N ARG A 259 7.39 18.66 -17.28
CA ARG A 259 7.60 19.53 -18.43
C ARG A 259 6.75 20.79 -18.38
N GLU A 260 5.49 20.69 -17.98
CA GLU A 260 4.58 21.85 -17.88
C GLU A 260 4.98 22.84 -16.78
N LYS A 261 5.60 22.38 -15.69
CA LYS A 261 6.11 23.25 -14.62
C LYS A 261 7.57 23.65 -14.80
N GLU A 262 8.15 23.40 -15.97
CA GLU A 262 9.54 23.76 -16.27
C GLU A 262 10.52 23.18 -15.22
N LEU A 263 10.20 21.99 -14.69
CA LEU A 263 11.08 21.22 -13.79
C LEU A 263 12.11 20.39 -14.57
N ASP A 264 12.11 20.53 -15.90
CA ASP A 264 13.07 19.97 -16.84
C ASP A 264 13.22 20.98 -18.00
N PRO A 265 14.30 21.79 -18.06
CA PRO A 265 15.55 21.68 -17.29
C PRO A 265 15.40 21.98 -15.80
N PHE A 266 16.07 21.20 -14.96
CA PHE A 266 16.21 21.43 -13.53
C PHE A 266 17.48 22.21 -13.23
N PHE A 267 17.36 23.30 -12.48
CA PHE A 267 18.50 24.15 -12.15
C PHE A 267 19.28 23.58 -10.96
N LEU A 268 20.57 23.35 -11.18
CA LEU A 268 21.49 22.86 -10.16
C LEU A 268 22.11 24.04 -9.39
N PRO A 269 22.43 23.87 -8.09
CA PRO A 269 23.01 24.92 -7.27
C PRO A 269 24.43 25.25 -7.73
N ASN A 270 24.83 26.50 -7.45
CA ASN A 270 26.21 26.95 -7.61
C ASN A 270 27.10 26.28 -6.57
N TYR A 271 28.34 25.97 -6.94
CA TYR A 271 29.28 25.29 -6.05
C TYR A 271 30.69 25.88 -6.15
N THR A 272 31.33 26.14 -5.02
CA THR A 272 32.72 26.61 -4.94
C THR A 272 33.62 25.57 -4.28
N TRP A 273 34.61 25.06 -5.01
CA TRP A 273 35.67 24.19 -4.49
C TRP A 273 37.03 24.88 -4.58
N THR A 274 37.51 25.42 -3.47
CA THR A 274 38.82 26.07 -3.35
C THR A 274 39.01 27.25 -4.30
N LYS A 275 39.34 26.98 -5.57
CA LYS A 275 39.58 27.95 -6.64
C LYS A 275 38.71 27.69 -7.87
N PHE A 276 37.84 26.69 -7.80
CA PHE A 276 37.01 26.26 -8.91
C PHE A 276 35.54 26.50 -8.56
N ASP A 277 34.89 27.38 -9.32
CA ASP A 277 33.50 27.74 -9.16
C ASP A 277 32.68 27.11 -10.28
N LEU A 278 31.54 26.54 -9.93
CA LEU A 278 30.50 26.09 -10.83
C LEU A 278 29.27 26.97 -10.63
N ASP A 279 28.77 27.55 -11.70
CA ASP A 279 27.57 28.36 -11.69
C ASP A 279 26.67 28.07 -12.90
N GLN A 280 25.42 28.52 -12.81
CA GLN A 280 24.43 28.36 -13.87
C GLN A 280 24.26 26.90 -14.31
N GLY A 281 24.15 26.01 -13.31
CA GLY A 281 23.98 24.58 -13.52
C GLY A 281 22.59 24.25 -14.02
N GLU A 282 22.50 23.40 -15.03
CA GLU A 282 21.25 22.91 -15.59
C GLU A 282 21.34 21.40 -15.79
N LEU A 283 20.26 20.68 -15.54
CA LEU A 283 20.13 19.25 -15.75
C LEU A 283 18.84 18.97 -16.54
N ILE A 284 19.00 18.40 -17.72
CA ILE A 284 17.92 18.05 -18.63
C ILE A 284 17.74 16.53 -18.63
N GLY A 285 16.49 16.08 -18.69
CA GLY A 285 16.13 14.67 -18.83
C GLY A 285 15.52 14.05 -17.58
N LEU A 286 15.29 14.84 -16.51
CA LEU A 286 14.55 14.36 -15.34
C LEU A 286 13.12 13.93 -15.68
N SER A 287 12.49 14.52 -16.70
CA SER A 287 11.17 14.09 -17.19
C SER A 287 11.16 12.72 -17.90
N SER A 288 12.31 12.02 -17.97
CA SER A 288 12.40 10.62 -18.40
C SER A 288 12.05 9.62 -17.29
N ILE A 289 11.53 10.09 -16.15
CA ILE A 289 11.25 9.26 -14.97
C ILE A 289 10.56 7.94 -15.31
N HIS A 290 11.04 6.83 -14.82
CA HIS A 290 10.46 5.51 -14.98
C HIS A 290 10.61 4.75 -13.67
N ARG A 291 9.87 3.65 -13.54
CA ARG A 291 9.98 2.78 -12.37
C ARG A 291 11.26 1.96 -12.47
N THR A 292 12.04 1.91 -11.39
CA THR A 292 13.29 1.12 -11.31
C THR A 292 13.20 -0.07 -10.37
N GLY A 293 12.13 -0.16 -9.58
CA GLY A 293 11.88 -1.26 -8.65
C GLY A 293 10.39 -1.37 -8.28
N PRO A 294 10.04 -2.19 -7.29
CA PRO A 294 8.64 -2.34 -6.88
C PRO A 294 8.10 -1.04 -6.30
N ILE A 295 6.85 -0.72 -6.66
CA ILE A 295 6.04 0.27 -5.94
C ILE A 295 5.02 -0.50 -5.13
N ALA A 296 5.06 -0.30 -3.81
CA ALA A 296 4.29 -1.08 -2.87
C ALA A 296 3.71 -0.22 -1.73
N VAL A 297 2.54 -0.62 -1.26
CA VAL A 297 1.93 -0.14 -0.03
C VAL A 297 1.75 -1.34 0.88
N GLU A 298 2.33 -1.26 2.05
CA GLU A 298 2.36 -2.33 3.05
C GLU A 298 1.75 -1.81 4.35
N PHE A 299 1.04 -2.67 5.06
CA PHE A 299 0.57 -2.47 6.42
C PHE A 299 1.12 -3.65 7.21
N GLU A 300 1.90 -3.37 8.24
CA GLU A 300 2.46 -4.38 9.15
C GLU A 300 2.78 -3.69 10.47
N GLU A 301 2.55 -4.37 11.60
CA GLU A 301 2.81 -3.81 12.94
C GLU A 301 2.10 -2.46 13.19
N ASN A 302 0.87 -2.29 12.64
CA ASN A 302 0.12 -1.04 12.67
C ASN A 302 0.83 0.15 12.00
N ILE A 303 1.77 -0.09 11.08
CA ILE A 303 2.43 0.94 10.30
C ILE A 303 2.14 0.71 8.83
N VAL A 304 1.66 1.76 8.16
CA VAL A 304 1.54 1.81 6.70
C VAL A 304 2.86 2.28 6.12
N LYS A 305 3.54 1.40 5.39
CA LYS A 305 4.79 1.66 4.70
C LYS A 305 4.55 1.81 3.21
N ILE A 306 5.16 2.82 2.61
CA ILE A 306 5.05 3.09 1.18
C ILE A 306 6.44 3.08 0.60
N THR A 307 6.64 2.22 -0.39
CA THR A 307 7.91 2.10 -1.09
C THR A 307 7.73 2.58 -2.53
N VAL A 308 8.53 3.55 -2.94
CA VAL A 308 8.55 4.08 -4.31
C VAL A 308 9.98 4.02 -4.83
N ASN A 309 10.17 3.33 -5.96
CA ASN A 309 11.45 3.21 -6.64
C ASN A 309 11.33 3.76 -8.06
N VAL A 310 11.94 4.92 -8.29
CA VAL A 310 11.89 5.63 -9.58
C VAL A 310 13.29 6.03 -10.02
N GLY A 311 13.47 6.28 -11.31
CA GLY A 311 14.72 6.78 -11.84
C GLY A 311 14.54 7.50 -13.17
N ALA A 312 15.53 8.28 -13.56
CA ALA A 312 15.62 8.96 -14.85
C ALA A 312 16.90 8.50 -15.55
N GLU A 313 16.91 8.49 -16.87
CA GLU A 313 18.01 7.99 -17.69
C GLU A 313 18.40 9.01 -18.77
N ASN A 314 19.63 8.89 -19.29
CA ASN A 314 20.15 9.71 -20.39
C ASN A 314 20.08 11.21 -20.10
N LEU A 315 20.48 11.60 -18.88
CA LEU A 315 20.44 12.99 -18.46
C LEU A 315 21.62 13.75 -19.07
N LYS A 316 21.38 15.01 -19.41
CA LYS A 316 22.41 15.92 -19.90
C LYS A 316 22.46 17.13 -18.99
N GLY A 317 23.63 17.44 -18.48
CA GLY A 317 23.81 18.63 -17.68
C GLY A 317 24.82 19.57 -18.29
N LYS A 318 24.70 20.83 -17.89
CA LYS A 318 25.59 21.91 -18.26
C LYS A 318 25.94 22.70 -17.01
N TYR A 319 27.17 23.18 -16.96
CA TYR A 319 27.62 24.15 -15.98
C TYR A 319 28.54 25.15 -16.67
N ARG A 320 28.52 26.39 -16.20
CA ARG A 320 29.64 27.29 -16.41
C ARG A 320 30.62 27.09 -15.26
N TRP A 321 31.90 27.07 -15.59
CA TRP A 321 32.97 26.89 -14.63
C TRP A 321 33.95 28.05 -14.67
N THR A 322 34.54 28.36 -13.52
CA THR A 322 35.59 29.38 -13.38
C THR A 322 36.72 28.86 -12.50
N LEU A 323 37.95 28.88 -13.00
CA LEU A 323 39.17 28.53 -12.28
C LEU A 323 39.98 29.78 -11.94
N ASN A 324 40.12 30.06 -10.65
CA ASN A 324 40.86 31.18 -10.09
C ASN A 324 42.33 30.79 -9.83
N ILE A 325 43.22 31.06 -10.79
CA ILE A 325 44.60 30.53 -10.77
C ILE A 325 45.47 31.31 -9.75
N ILE A 326 45.33 32.64 -9.71
CA ILE A 326 46.09 33.54 -8.82
C ILE A 326 45.10 34.44 -8.09
N ARG A 327 45.15 34.40 -6.73
CA ARG A 327 44.42 35.23 -5.74
C ARG A 327 43.67 36.43 -6.37
N ASP A 328 42.49 36.17 -6.94
CA ASP A 328 41.54 37.09 -7.58
C ASP A 328 41.99 37.91 -8.82
N PHE A 329 43.20 37.72 -9.36
CA PHE A 329 43.72 38.53 -10.49
C PHE A 329 43.62 37.86 -11.87
N TYR A 330 43.51 36.53 -11.93
CA TYR A 330 43.41 35.81 -13.20
C TYR A 330 42.49 34.61 -13.05
N SER A 331 41.36 34.65 -13.74
CA SER A 331 40.39 33.57 -13.84
C SER A 331 40.28 33.09 -15.28
N ILE A 332 40.14 31.78 -15.44
CA ILE A 332 39.76 31.15 -16.71
C ILE A 332 38.36 30.63 -16.52
N SER A 333 37.45 30.96 -17.43
CA SER A 333 36.11 30.43 -17.43
C SER A 333 35.78 29.69 -18.72
N GLY A 334 34.85 28.78 -18.63
CA GLY A 334 34.35 28.01 -19.76
C GLY A 334 32.99 27.40 -19.46
N GLU A 335 32.47 26.67 -20.43
CA GLU A 335 31.28 25.85 -20.25
C GLU A 335 31.70 24.39 -20.29
N MET A 336 31.05 23.57 -19.48
CA MET A 336 31.20 22.13 -19.52
C MET A 336 29.82 21.50 -19.69
N GLU A 337 29.78 20.49 -20.56
CA GLU A 337 28.62 19.64 -20.72
C GLU A 337 28.96 18.27 -20.16
N PHE A 338 27.99 17.60 -19.58
CA PHE A 338 28.17 16.23 -19.09
C PHE A 338 26.93 15.40 -19.38
N ASN A 339 27.16 14.13 -19.69
CA ASN A 339 26.11 13.13 -19.72
C ASN A 339 26.13 12.40 -18.39
N LEU A 340 24.94 12.14 -17.86
CA LEU A 340 24.73 11.31 -16.70
C LEU A 340 23.85 10.13 -17.09
N GLU A 341 24.37 8.93 -16.86
CA GLU A 341 23.74 7.68 -17.30
C GLU A 341 22.34 7.52 -16.72
N TYR A 342 22.23 7.59 -15.38
CA TYR A 342 20.96 7.51 -14.66
C TYR A 342 21.03 8.23 -13.31
N ILE A 343 19.85 8.54 -12.78
CA ILE A 343 19.60 8.85 -11.37
C ILE A 343 18.48 7.96 -10.90
N THR A 344 18.63 7.32 -9.74
CA THR A 344 17.55 6.56 -9.10
C THR A 344 17.28 7.07 -7.70
N ALA A 345 16.00 7.04 -7.31
CA ALA A 345 15.52 7.39 -5.99
C ALA A 345 14.69 6.23 -5.44
N ALA A 346 15.09 5.73 -4.28
CA ALA A 346 14.32 4.79 -3.46
C ALA A 346 13.82 5.52 -2.21
N VAL A 347 12.50 5.65 -2.11
CA VAL A 347 11.85 6.35 -0.99
C VAL A 347 10.97 5.37 -0.24
N LYS A 348 11.19 5.27 1.08
CA LYS A 348 10.33 4.52 2.01
C LYS A 348 9.82 5.45 3.10
N VAL A 349 8.50 5.54 3.20
CA VAL A 349 7.81 6.36 4.20
C VAL A 349 6.93 5.45 5.04
N GLY A 350 7.04 5.57 6.36
CA GLY A 350 6.21 4.86 7.33
C GLY A 350 5.25 5.83 8.03
N GLN A 351 3.95 5.57 7.97
CA GLN A 351 2.92 6.26 8.74
C GLN A 351 2.27 5.25 9.69
N PRO A 352 2.38 5.43 11.02
CA PRO A 352 1.58 4.66 11.96
C PRO A 352 0.09 4.81 11.65
N ALA A 353 -0.68 3.72 11.76
CA ALA A 353 -2.11 3.73 11.49
C ALA A 353 -2.89 4.60 12.49
N ASN A 354 -2.33 4.78 13.68
CA ASN A 354 -2.71 5.84 14.58
C ASN A 354 -2.15 7.17 14.07
N LEU A 355 -3.02 8.02 13.53
CA LEU A 355 -2.64 9.30 12.91
C LEU A 355 -2.22 10.37 13.93
N ASP A 356 -2.31 10.08 15.24
CA ASP A 356 -1.74 10.94 16.29
C ASP A 356 -0.21 10.77 16.40
N GLU A 357 0.34 9.71 15.79
CA GLU A 357 1.77 9.44 15.73
C GLU A 357 2.40 9.98 14.44
N LEU A 358 3.69 10.33 14.53
CA LEU A 358 4.40 11.04 13.46
C LEU A 358 4.77 10.12 12.29
N VAL A 359 4.63 10.64 11.07
CA VAL A 359 5.24 10.06 9.86
C VAL A 359 6.75 9.95 10.06
N THR A 360 7.33 8.85 9.61
CA THR A 360 8.77 8.62 9.61
C THR A 360 9.28 8.39 8.19
N ILE A 361 10.47 8.90 7.91
CA ILE A 361 11.20 8.57 6.68
C ILE A 361 12.10 7.39 7.03
N ASP A 362 11.70 6.21 6.59
CA ASP A 362 12.47 4.99 6.86
C ASP A 362 13.73 4.96 5.98
N GLU A 363 13.61 5.39 4.72
CA GLU A 363 14.69 5.36 3.74
C GLU A 363 14.50 6.44 2.66
N LEU A 364 15.58 7.15 2.34
CA LEU A 364 15.71 7.97 1.14
C LEU A 364 17.12 7.70 0.60
N ASP A 365 17.19 6.89 -0.44
CA ASP A 365 18.45 6.55 -1.11
C ASP A 365 18.45 7.13 -2.52
N LEU A 366 19.52 7.85 -2.85
CA LEU A 366 19.74 8.46 -4.16
C LEU A 366 21.03 7.92 -4.74
N GLU A 367 20.91 7.26 -5.88
CA GLU A 367 22.05 6.73 -6.61
C GLU A 367 22.20 7.44 -7.94
N ILE A 368 23.45 7.72 -8.29
CA ILE A 368 23.82 8.38 -9.54
C ILE A 368 24.79 7.47 -10.29
N GLY A 369 24.47 7.22 -11.56
CA GLY A 369 25.29 6.45 -12.49
C GLY A 369 26.57 7.16 -12.90
N ASN A 370 27.17 6.71 -14.00
CA ASN A 370 28.41 7.30 -14.49
C ASN A 370 28.19 8.71 -15.06
N ILE A 371 29.12 9.61 -14.75
CA ILE A 371 29.15 10.98 -15.30
C ILE A 371 30.27 11.06 -16.33
N ALA A 372 29.90 11.34 -17.58
CA ALA A 372 30.83 11.51 -18.69
C ALA A 372 30.86 12.99 -19.11
N VAL A 373 31.99 13.65 -18.89
CA VAL A 373 32.16 15.07 -19.27
C VAL A 373 32.50 15.16 -20.75
N LEU A 374 31.74 15.96 -21.49
CA LEU A 374 32.02 16.37 -22.85
C LEU A 374 32.74 17.71 -22.83
N SER A 375 33.81 17.84 -23.61
CA SER A 375 34.54 19.10 -23.76
C SER A 375 34.72 19.41 -25.24
N ASP A 376 33.90 20.32 -25.75
CA ASP A 376 34.11 20.93 -27.07
C ASP A 376 35.00 22.16 -26.89
N GLY A 377 36.32 21.98 -26.97
CA GLY A 377 37.26 23.06 -26.69
C GLY A 377 38.68 22.80 -27.17
N THR A 378 38.93 23.14 -28.43
CA THR A 378 40.20 23.12 -29.14
C THR A 378 41.33 23.92 -28.45
N GLY A 379 42.45 23.25 -28.12
CA GLY A 379 43.79 23.86 -28.17
C GLY A 379 44.55 24.08 -26.85
N THR A 380 45.70 23.39 -26.73
CA THR A 380 46.91 23.69 -25.93
C THR A 380 46.95 23.43 -24.41
N LEU A 381 45.89 22.89 -23.78
CA LEU A 381 45.91 22.56 -22.34
C LEU A 381 45.59 21.07 -22.05
N ASP A 382 46.13 20.15 -22.85
CA ASP A 382 45.87 18.70 -22.74
C ASP A 382 46.08 18.14 -21.32
N TYR A 383 47.12 18.57 -20.59
CA TYR A 383 47.38 18.12 -19.22
C TYR A 383 46.38 18.63 -18.19
N ALA A 384 45.86 19.85 -18.36
CA ALA A 384 44.85 20.40 -17.45
C ALA A 384 43.48 19.76 -17.71
N ILE A 385 43.18 19.46 -18.97
CA ILE A 385 41.96 18.76 -19.40
C ILE A 385 41.96 17.30 -18.90
N GLU A 386 43.10 16.60 -18.92
CA GLU A 386 43.20 15.22 -18.39
C GLU A 386 42.99 15.16 -16.87
N ALA A 387 43.53 16.12 -16.11
CA ALA A 387 43.24 16.26 -14.68
C ALA A 387 41.77 16.64 -14.43
N PHE A 388 41.20 17.48 -15.29
CA PHE A 388 39.80 17.93 -15.21
C PHE A 388 38.81 16.78 -15.43
N ILE A 389 39.00 15.96 -16.47
CA ILE A 389 38.13 14.83 -16.81
C ILE A 389 38.09 13.77 -15.69
N ASN A 390 39.19 13.59 -14.95
CA ASN A 390 39.25 12.62 -13.86
C ASN A 390 38.69 13.13 -12.52
N ILE A 391 38.71 14.45 -12.30
CA ILE A 391 38.28 15.07 -11.03
C ILE A 391 36.79 15.46 -11.08
N VAL A 392 36.34 16.04 -12.20
CA VAL A 392 35.01 16.64 -12.35
C VAL A 392 33.84 15.65 -12.14
N PRO A 393 33.88 14.39 -12.61
CA PRO A 393 32.79 13.44 -12.36
C PRO A 393 32.51 13.22 -10.87
N ASN A 394 33.57 13.12 -10.06
CA ASN A 394 33.44 12.97 -8.60
C ASN A 394 32.96 14.25 -7.93
N LEU A 395 33.37 15.41 -8.46
CA LEU A 395 32.90 16.70 -7.97
C LEU A 395 31.41 16.91 -8.27
N LEU A 396 30.96 16.62 -9.49
CA LEU A 396 29.58 16.82 -9.94
C LEU A 396 28.56 15.94 -9.23
N ARG A 397 28.97 14.75 -8.77
CA ARG A 397 28.07 13.82 -8.07
C ARG A 397 27.41 14.48 -6.86
N LYS A 398 28.19 15.17 -6.01
CA LYS A 398 27.67 15.74 -4.77
C LYS A 398 26.62 16.85 -5.00
N PRO A 399 26.87 17.91 -5.81
CA PRO A 399 25.86 18.92 -6.10
C PRO A 399 24.58 18.33 -6.69
N ILE A 400 24.66 17.30 -7.54
CA ILE A 400 23.46 16.68 -8.13
C ILE A 400 22.68 15.92 -7.05
N ILE A 401 23.35 15.14 -6.20
CA ILE A 401 22.69 14.46 -5.07
C ILE A 401 22.05 15.49 -4.14
N ASP A 402 22.82 16.45 -3.64
CA ASP A 402 22.35 17.45 -2.67
C ASP A 402 21.13 18.23 -3.25
N ALA A 403 21.19 18.61 -4.54
CA ALA A 403 20.12 19.34 -5.20
C ALA A 403 18.81 18.56 -5.38
N LEU A 404 18.88 17.22 -5.44
CA LEU A 404 17.69 16.36 -5.55
C LEU A 404 17.23 15.86 -4.19
N GLU A 405 18.16 15.57 -3.28
CA GLU A 405 17.88 15.09 -1.93
C GLU A 405 17.11 16.13 -1.12
N ASP A 406 17.58 17.38 -1.12
CA ASP A 406 16.99 18.44 -0.30
C ASP A 406 15.50 18.68 -0.66
N PRO A 407 15.10 18.85 -1.94
CA PRO A 407 13.69 18.97 -2.29
C PRO A 407 12.84 17.76 -1.89
N ILE A 408 13.34 16.54 -2.12
CA ILE A 408 12.60 15.31 -1.79
C ILE A 408 12.44 15.19 -0.27
N ARG A 409 13.53 15.38 0.47
CA ARG A 409 13.55 15.36 1.93
C ARG A 409 12.65 16.45 2.51
N ASN A 410 12.73 17.67 2.01
CA ASN A 410 11.89 18.78 2.46
C ASN A 410 10.41 18.56 2.14
N MET A 411 10.08 18.04 0.95
CA MET A 411 8.71 17.67 0.60
C MET A 411 8.17 16.66 1.62
N ILE A 412 8.90 15.58 1.88
CA ILE A 412 8.46 14.55 2.84
C ILE A 412 8.41 15.12 4.27
N GLN A 413 9.39 15.93 4.68
CA GLN A 413 9.42 16.55 6.01
C GLN A 413 8.33 17.59 6.22
N ASP A 414 7.96 18.35 5.21
CA ASP A 414 6.86 19.31 5.29
C ASP A 414 5.53 18.57 5.37
N GLU A 415 5.38 17.44 4.66
CA GLU A 415 4.26 16.54 4.87
C GLU A 415 4.25 15.94 6.29
N VAL A 416 5.41 15.52 6.84
CA VAL A 416 5.55 15.08 8.25
C VAL A 416 5.21 16.21 9.24
N ARG A 417 5.51 17.47 8.93
CA ARG A 417 5.15 18.60 9.80
C ARG A 417 3.66 18.90 9.77
N LYS A 418 3.02 18.78 8.60
CA LYS A 418 1.56 18.80 8.48
C LYS A 418 0.92 17.60 9.20
N ALA A 419 1.66 16.50 9.36
CA ALA A 419 1.24 15.33 10.14
C ALA A 419 0.93 15.57 11.61
N LEU A 420 1.42 16.67 12.20
CA LEU A 420 1.00 17.11 13.54
C LEU A 420 -0.52 17.38 13.63
N ASN A 421 -1.23 17.40 12.50
CA ASN A 421 -2.69 17.47 12.45
C ASN A 421 -3.26 16.78 11.19
N ILE A 422 -2.74 15.59 10.80
CA ILE A 422 -3.27 14.83 9.64
C ILE A 422 -4.79 14.67 9.75
N GLU A 423 -5.29 14.35 10.95
CA GLU A 423 -6.72 14.14 11.15
C GLU A 423 -7.53 15.42 10.84
N ALA A 424 -7.08 16.59 11.30
CA ALA A 424 -7.76 17.85 10.98
C ALA A 424 -7.62 18.24 9.50
N GLU A 425 -6.51 17.91 8.85
CA GLU A 425 -6.32 18.16 7.42
C GLU A 425 -7.17 17.23 6.56
N ILE A 426 -7.34 15.96 6.97
CA ILE A 426 -8.31 15.04 6.39
C ILE A 426 -9.72 15.59 6.61
N GLU A 427 -10.09 15.92 7.84
CA GLU A 427 -11.43 16.40 8.19
C GLU A 427 -11.84 17.67 7.43
N LYS A 428 -10.90 18.60 7.22
CA LYS A 428 -11.12 19.81 6.42
C LYS A 428 -11.45 19.53 4.94
N ARG A 429 -11.04 18.37 4.43
CA ARG A 429 -11.25 17.92 3.05
C ARG A 429 -12.45 17.00 2.91
N LEU A 430 -12.99 16.52 4.03
CA LEU A 430 -14.22 15.74 4.07
C LEU A 430 -15.43 16.68 4.09
N PRO A 431 -16.55 16.32 3.44
CA PRO A 431 -17.82 16.98 3.68
C PRO A 431 -18.19 16.91 5.19
N PRO A 432 -18.83 17.95 5.74
CA PRO A 432 -19.19 18.01 7.15
C PRO A 432 -20.06 16.81 7.55
N SER A 433 -19.84 16.28 8.75
CA SER A 433 -20.62 15.16 9.27
C SER A 433 -22.12 15.50 9.32
N ALA A 434 -22.98 14.57 8.90
CA ALA A 434 -24.44 14.79 8.82
C ALA A 434 -25.15 14.99 10.18
N SER A 435 -24.43 14.90 11.30
CA SER A 435 -24.98 15.08 12.64
C SER A 435 -24.52 16.39 13.25
N ILE A 436 -25.28 17.46 12.99
CA ILE A 436 -25.78 18.48 13.95
C ILE A 436 -26.72 19.37 13.11
N THR A 437 -27.95 18.91 12.92
CA THR A 437 -29.09 19.83 12.99
C THR A 437 -29.53 19.79 14.44
N GLU A 438 -28.90 20.61 15.28
CA GLU A 438 -29.60 21.13 16.45
C GLU A 438 -30.80 21.90 15.88
N THR A 439 -31.96 21.29 16.00
CA THR A 439 -33.24 22.03 16.03
C THR A 439 -33.15 22.98 17.21
N ASP A 440 -32.73 24.21 16.92
CA ASP A 440 -33.09 25.37 17.73
C ASP A 440 -34.62 25.55 17.61
N GLU A 441 -35.33 25.16 18.67
CA GLU A 441 -36.64 25.73 19.04
C GLU A 441 -36.45 26.79 20.13
#